data_AF-A0A183DAR2-F1
#
_entry.id   AF-A0A183DAR2-F1
#
_cell.length_a   1.000
_cell.length_b   1.000
_cell.length_c   1.000
_cell.angle_alpha   90.00
_cell.angle_beta   90.00
_cell.angle_gamma   90.00
#
_symmetry.space_group_name_H-M   'P 1'
#
loop_
_entity.id
_entity.type
_entity.pdbx_description
1 polymer ?
#
loop_
_entity_poly.entity_id
_entity_poly.type
_entity_poly.pdbx_seq_one_letter_code
_entity_poly.pdbx_strand_id
1 'polypeptide(L)'
;MVLSAVGDVNHSELSKLAEKHFGDLSDDYTGVPPDVKGIRFTGSEFLYRNDCLPFMYGALAVEGVGYNHPDAIALKVASSVSQEIVLFLLHTLYLSSPLPPFPSPTFYAFCAV
;
A
#
# COMPACT_ATOMS: atom_id res chain seq x y z
N MET A 1 14.64 14.63 -9.51
CA MET A 1 15.19 13.33 -9.03
C MET A 1 15.58 13.43 -7.57
N VAL A 2 15.72 12.31 -6.84
CA VAL A 2 16.17 12.31 -5.43
C VAL A 2 17.25 11.24 -5.27
N LEU A 3 18.39 11.60 -4.69
CA LEU A 3 19.48 10.68 -4.34
C LEU A 3 19.39 10.38 -2.85
N SER A 4 19.35 9.10 -2.49
CA SER A 4 19.31 8.65 -1.10
C SER A 4 20.39 7.62 -0.86
N ALA A 5 21.16 7.79 0.22
CA ALA A 5 22.14 6.81 0.68
C ALA A 5 21.95 6.58 2.19
N VAL A 6 22.14 5.34 2.63
CA VAL A 6 22.01 4.93 4.04
C VAL A 6 23.23 4.09 4.38
N GLY A 7 23.94 4.43 5.47
CA GLY A 7 25.16 3.74 5.92
C GLY A 7 26.21 4.71 6.47
N ASP A 8 27.45 4.23 6.62
CA ASP A 8 28.61 5.06 6.98
C ASP A 8 29.06 5.88 5.76
N VAL A 9 28.30 6.92 5.47
CA VAL A 9 28.52 7.80 4.31
C VAL A 9 28.56 9.23 4.78
N ASN A 10 29.64 9.93 4.44
CA ASN A 10 29.75 11.35 4.70
C ASN A 10 28.92 12.13 3.68
N HIS A 11 28.00 12.98 4.15
CA HIS A 11 27.13 13.80 3.29
C HIS A 11 27.93 14.66 2.30
N SER A 12 29.09 15.17 2.72
CA SER A 12 29.95 16.01 1.88
C SER A 12 30.68 15.26 0.76
N GLU A 13 30.91 13.96 0.93
CA GLU A 13 31.47 13.10 -0.12
C GLU A 13 30.37 12.68 -1.10
N LEU A 14 29.19 12.36 -0.57
CA LEU A 14 28.02 12.05 -1.37
C LEU A 14 27.63 13.21 -2.28
N SER A 15 27.59 14.45 -1.79
CA SER A 15 27.26 15.61 -2.62
C SER A 15 28.27 15.81 -3.75
N LYS A 16 29.58 15.65 -3.48
CA LYS A 16 30.63 15.73 -4.51
C LYS A 16 30.52 14.63 -5.56
N LEU A 17 30.21 13.41 -5.14
CA LEU A 17 29.97 12.30 -6.06
C LEU A 17 28.70 12.52 -6.88
N ALA A 18 27.66 13.08 -6.28
CA ALA A 18 26.43 13.44 -6.96
C ALA A 18 26.69 14.48 -8.05
N GLU A 19 27.40 15.57 -7.73
CA GLU A 19 27.81 16.58 -8.71
C GLU A 19 28.69 15.97 -9.82
N LYS A 20 29.67 15.13 -9.46
CA LYS A 20 30.58 14.51 -10.43
C LYS A 20 29.88 13.59 -11.43
N HIS A 21 28.88 12.82 -10.99
CA HIS A 21 28.24 11.79 -11.81
C HIS A 21 26.87 12.20 -12.38
N PHE A 22 26.18 13.15 -11.74
CA PHE A 22 24.84 13.58 -12.11
C PHE A 22 24.74 15.10 -12.36
N GLY A 23 25.82 15.88 -12.25
CA GLY A 23 25.81 17.33 -12.48
C GLY A 23 25.57 17.72 -13.95
N ASP A 24 25.92 16.84 -14.89
CA ASP A 24 25.70 17.06 -16.32
C ASP A 24 24.26 16.71 -16.77
N LEU A 25 23.40 16.30 -15.84
CA LEU A 25 22.02 15.95 -16.15
C LEU A 25 21.18 17.23 -16.30
N SER A 26 20.66 17.48 -17.50
CA SER A 26 19.78 18.63 -17.73
C SER A 26 18.38 18.36 -17.18
N ASP A 27 17.84 19.31 -16.41
CA ASP A 27 16.45 19.36 -15.95
C ASP A 27 15.51 19.82 -17.10
N ASP A 28 15.76 19.36 -18.33
CA ASP A 28 15.01 19.75 -19.53
C ASP A 28 13.64 19.06 -19.56
N TYR A 29 12.79 19.42 -18.62
CA TYR A 29 11.37 19.18 -18.70
C TYR A 29 10.73 20.37 -19.43
N THR A 30 10.59 20.23 -20.75
CA THR A 30 10.04 21.28 -21.64
C THR A 30 8.54 21.52 -21.47
N GLY A 31 7.86 20.76 -20.61
CA GLY A 31 6.44 20.91 -20.31
C GLY A 31 6.17 21.69 -19.02
N VAL A 32 4.97 22.23 -18.87
CA VAL A 32 4.45 22.59 -17.54
C VAL A 32 4.34 21.29 -16.74
N PRO A 33 4.84 21.22 -15.48
CA PRO A 33 4.60 20.06 -14.63
C PRO A 33 3.10 19.76 -14.64
N PRO A 34 2.67 18.51 -14.93
CA PRO A 34 1.25 18.21 -14.97
C PRO A 34 0.68 18.54 -13.59
N ASP A 35 -0.23 19.51 -13.56
CA ASP A 35 -0.96 19.83 -12.34
C ASP A 35 -1.72 18.57 -11.94
N VAL A 36 -1.30 17.96 -10.83
CA VAL A 36 -1.93 16.75 -10.31
C VAL A 36 -3.25 17.20 -9.70
N LYS A 37 -4.26 17.40 -10.55
CA LYS A 37 -5.62 17.67 -10.12
C LYS A 37 -6.03 16.55 -9.17
N GLY A 38 -6.70 16.92 -8.08
CA GLY A 38 -7.19 15.96 -7.09
C GLY A 38 -7.95 14.82 -7.77
N ILE A 39 -7.54 13.58 -7.52
CA ILE A 39 -8.21 12.39 -8.04
C ILE A 39 -9.44 12.15 -7.17
N ARG A 40 -10.61 12.02 -7.79
CA ARG A 40 -11.85 11.69 -7.07
C ARG A 40 -11.96 10.19 -6.86
N PHE A 41 -12.11 9.76 -5.61
CA PHE A 41 -12.48 8.39 -5.29
C PHE A 41 -13.89 8.06 -5.79
N THR A 42 -14.04 6.94 -6.49
CA THR A 42 -15.35 6.44 -6.94
C THR A 42 -15.60 5.09 -6.30
N GLY A 43 -16.49 5.06 -5.31
CA GLY A 43 -16.98 3.82 -4.74
C GLY A 43 -17.71 3.00 -5.81
N SER A 44 -17.11 1.89 -6.19
CA SER A 44 -17.64 0.96 -7.18
C SER A 44 -17.26 -0.46 -6.80
N GLU A 45 -18.05 -1.42 -7.23
CA GLU A 45 -17.74 -2.83 -7.08
C GLU A 45 -17.42 -3.43 -8.43
N PHE A 46 -16.45 -4.34 -8.45
CA PHE A 46 -16.09 -5.11 -9.63
C PHE A 46 -16.05 -6.59 -9.24
N LEU A 47 -16.89 -7.39 -9.89
CA LEU A 47 -17.03 -8.80 -9.61
C LEU A 47 -16.57 -9.59 -10.84
N TYR A 48 -15.46 -10.31 -10.69
CA TYR A 48 -14.99 -11.25 -11.69
C TYR A 48 -15.24 -12.68 -11.21
N ARG A 49 -16.23 -13.34 -11.81
CA ARG A 49 -16.59 -14.71 -11.47
C ARG A 49 -15.72 -15.69 -12.26
N ASN A 50 -14.93 -16.48 -11.55
CA ASN A 50 -14.17 -17.60 -12.12
C ASN A 50 -14.28 -18.83 -11.21
N ASP A 51 -15.11 -19.78 -11.64
CA ASP A 51 -15.40 -20.99 -10.88
C ASP A 51 -14.23 -22.01 -10.91
N CYS A 52 -13.14 -21.73 -11.65
CA CYS A 52 -11.92 -22.56 -11.67
C CYS A 52 -10.93 -22.21 -10.55
N LEU A 53 -11.11 -21.09 -9.84
CA LEU A 53 -10.23 -20.69 -8.74
C LEU A 53 -10.69 -21.36 -7.44
N PRO A 54 -9.78 -22.00 -6.66
CA PRO A 54 -10.15 -22.72 -5.45
C PRO A 54 -10.53 -21.82 -4.27
N PHE A 55 -10.16 -20.53 -4.32
CA PHE A 55 -10.44 -19.55 -3.27
C PHE A 55 -10.99 -18.26 -3.88
N MET A 56 -11.79 -17.54 -3.09
CA MET A 56 -12.27 -16.22 -3.46
C MET A 56 -11.34 -15.15 -2.89
N TYR A 57 -10.73 -14.37 -3.79
CA TYR A 57 -9.90 -13.24 -3.43
C TYR A 57 -10.69 -11.94 -3.61
N GLY A 58 -10.81 -11.17 -2.55
CA GLY A 58 -11.49 -9.88 -2.55
C GLY A 58 -10.68 -8.84 -1.80
N ALA A 59 -10.68 -7.62 -2.31
CA ALA A 59 -10.15 -6.45 -1.63
C ALA A 59 -11.28 -5.43 -1.46
N LEU A 60 -11.36 -4.85 -0.27
CA LEU A 60 -12.21 -3.71 0.02
C LEU A 60 -11.29 -2.56 0.44
N ALA A 61 -11.52 -1.39 -0.14
CA ALA A 61 -10.79 -0.18 0.18
C ALA A 61 -11.77 0.99 0.32
N VAL A 62 -11.42 1.91 1.21
CA VAL A 62 -12.12 3.19 1.40
C VAL A 62 -11.21 4.34 0.97
N GLU A 63 -11.78 5.52 0.77
CA GLU A 63 -11.00 6.71 0.43
C GLU A 63 -10.01 7.03 1.55
N GLY A 64 -8.72 7.05 1.21
CA GLY A 64 -7.64 7.46 2.10
C GLY A 64 -7.33 8.95 2.02
N VAL A 65 -6.48 9.42 2.93
CA VAL A 65 -6.00 10.80 2.93
C VAL A 65 -4.61 10.90 2.27
N GLY A 66 -4.31 12.07 1.70
CA GLY A 66 -2.99 12.35 1.12
C GLY A 66 -1.87 12.32 2.17
N TYR A 67 -0.63 12.09 1.73
CA TYR A 67 0.52 11.93 2.64
C TYR A 67 0.78 13.14 3.56
N ASN A 68 0.47 14.35 3.07
CA ASN A 68 0.66 15.60 3.82
C ASN A 68 -0.52 15.93 4.75
N HIS A 69 -1.59 15.13 4.76
CA HIS A 69 -2.75 15.36 5.62
C HIS A 69 -2.43 15.00 7.08
N PRO A 70 -2.83 15.81 8.09
CA PRO A 70 -2.55 15.52 9.50
C PRO A 70 -3.07 14.13 9.93
N ASP A 71 -4.18 13.68 9.35
CA ASP A 71 -4.81 12.39 9.70
C ASP A 71 -4.12 11.18 9.05
N ALA A 72 -3.09 11.36 8.22
CA ALA A 72 -2.41 10.25 7.55
C ALA A 72 -1.79 9.26 8.56
N ILE A 73 -1.29 9.76 9.69
CA ILE A 73 -0.73 8.93 10.76
C ILE A 73 -1.86 8.19 11.49
N ALA A 74 -2.96 8.87 11.81
CA ALA A 74 -4.10 8.27 12.50
C ALA A 74 -4.72 7.13 11.67
N LEU A 75 -4.82 7.32 10.36
CA LEU A 75 -5.37 6.32 9.44
C LEU A 75 -4.44 5.10 9.29
N LYS A 76 -3.11 5.27 9.35
CA LYS A 76 -2.15 4.15 9.45
C LYS A 76 -2.29 3.36 10.74
N VAL A 77 -2.55 4.03 11.87
CA VAL A 77 -2.81 3.34 13.14
C VAL A 77 -4.14 2.59 13.08
N ALA A 78 -5.16 3.18 12.47
CA ALA A 78 -6.46 2.52 12.29
C ALA A 78 -6.35 1.27 11.40
N SER A 79 -5.56 1.31 10.33
CA SER A 79 -5.36 0.15 9.46
C SER A 79 -4.57 -0.96 10.13
N SER A 80 -3.53 -0.65 10.91
CA SER A 80 -2.76 -1.67 11.63
C SER A 80 -3.60 -2.42 12.68
N VAL A 81 -4.43 -1.70 13.44
CA VAL A 81 -5.35 -2.30 14.42
C VAL A 81 -6.38 -3.21 13.75
N SER A 82 -6.95 -2.76 12.62
CA SER A 82 -7.99 -3.50 11.92
C SER A 82 -7.47 -4.79 11.29
N GLN A 83 -6.24 -4.78 10.77
CA GLN A 83 -5.61 -5.95 10.15
C GLN A 83 -5.21 -7.02 11.19
N GLU A 84 -4.69 -6.61 12.33
CA GLU A 84 -4.29 -7.55 13.39
C GLU A 84 -5.49 -8.26 14.03
N ILE A 85 -6.64 -7.58 14.16
CA ILE A 85 -7.86 -8.19 14.71
C ILE A 85 -8.36 -9.35 13.82
N VAL A 86 -8.27 -9.20 12.49
CA VAL A 86 -8.71 -10.25 11.55
C VAL A 86 -7.80 -11.48 11.62
N LEU A 87 -6.48 -11.30 11.71
CA LEU A 87 -5.54 -12.42 11.80
C LEU A 87 -5.64 -13.16 13.15
N PHE A 88 -5.81 -12.42 14.25
CA PHE A 88 -5.95 -13.00 15.59
C PHE A 88 -7.25 -13.81 15.74
N LEU A 89 -8.37 -13.31 15.18
CA LEU A 89 -9.65 -14.02 15.19
C LEU A 89 -9.61 -15.26 14.30
N LEU A 90 -8.99 -15.21 13.12
CA LEU A 90 -8.85 -16.38 12.25
C LEU A 90 -8.00 -17.49 12.88
N HIS A 91 -6.90 -17.14 13.55
CA HIS A 91 -6.06 -18.13 14.23
C HIS A 91 -6.81 -18.80 15.41
N THR A 92 -7.57 -18.01 16.17
CA THR A 92 -8.35 -18.51 17.32
C THR A 92 -9.55 -19.35 16.88
N LEU A 93 -10.25 -18.95 15.81
CA LEU A 93 -11.39 -19.70 15.25
C LEU A 93 -10.95 -20.98 14.52
N TYR A 94 -9.78 -20.97 13.87
CA TYR A 94 -9.19 -22.17 13.25
C TYR A 94 -8.82 -23.23 14.31
N LEU A 95 -8.21 -22.81 15.42
CA LEU A 95 -7.81 -23.71 16.52
C LEU A 95 -8.97 -24.25 17.37
N SER A 96 -10.14 -23.60 17.34
CA SER A 96 -11.30 -23.96 18.19
C SER A 96 -12.39 -24.74 17.47
N SER A 97 -12.27 -24.97 16.15
CA SER A 97 -13.27 -25.73 15.39
C SER A 97 -13.03 -27.26 15.42
N PRO A 98 -14.02 -28.10 15.78
CA PRO A 98 -13.87 -29.56 15.87
C PRO A 98 -14.24 -30.32 14.58
N LEU A 99 -14.36 -29.66 13.42
CA LEU A 99 -14.89 -30.26 12.18
C LEU A 99 -13.84 -30.29 11.04
N PRO A 100 -13.85 -31.32 10.16
CA PRO A 100 -12.96 -31.35 8.99
C PRO A 100 -13.31 -30.21 8.02
N PRO A 101 -12.33 -29.74 7.21
CA PRO A 101 -12.48 -28.53 6.41
C PRO A 101 -13.58 -28.69 5.37
N PHE A 102 -14.70 -27.98 5.55
CA PHE A 102 -15.72 -27.82 4.52
C PHE A 102 -15.17 -26.94 3.38
N PRO A 103 -15.50 -27.25 2.11
CA PRO A 103 -15.07 -26.49 0.94
C PRO A 103 -16.04 -25.32 0.72
N SER A 104 -16.08 -24.35 1.62
CA SER A 104 -16.64 -23.04 1.30
C SER A 104 -15.46 -22.10 1.04
N PRO A 105 -15.54 -21.20 0.04
CA PRO A 105 -14.45 -20.27 -0.23
C PRO A 105 -14.29 -19.41 1.02
N THR A 106 -13.20 -19.64 1.74
CA THR A 106 -12.79 -18.82 2.87
C THR A 106 -12.62 -17.40 2.33
N PHE A 107 -13.55 -16.51 2.68
CA PHE A 107 -13.49 -15.09 2.35
C PHE A 107 -12.35 -14.46 3.15
N TYR A 108 -11.15 -14.47 2.58
CA TYR A 108 -10.09 -13.57 3.03
C TYR A 108 -10.33 -12.22 2.35
N ALA A 109 -11.25 -11.44 2.89
CA ALA A 109 -11.41 -10.04 2.52
C ALA A 109 -10.29 -9.27 3.23
N PHE A 110 -9.24 -8.94 2.49
CA PHE A 110 -8.19 -8.06 3.00
C PHE A 110 -8.69 -6.63 2.87
N CYS A 111 -8.99 -5.99 4.01
CA CYS A 111 -9.23 -4.55 4.05
C CYS A 111 -7.86 -3.87 3.94
N ALA A 112 -7.55 -3.36 2.76
CA ALA A 112 -6.34 -2.59 2.52
C ALA A 112 -6.74 -1.12 2.47
N VAL A 113 -6.27 -0.36 3.47
CA VAL A 113 -6.21 1.11 3.43
C VAL A 113 -4.73 1.49 3.43
#